data_AF-A0AAN0RVH5-F1
#
_entry.id   AF-A0AAN0RVH5-F1
#
_cell.length_a   1.000
_cell.length_b   1.000
_cell.length_c   1.000
_cell.angle_alpha   90.00
_cell.angle_beta   90.00
_cell.angle_gamma   90.00
#
_symmetry.space_group_name_H-M   'P 1'
#
loop_
_entity.id
_entity.type
_entity.pdbx_description
1 polymer ?
#
loop_
_entity_poly.entity_id
_entity_poly.type
_entity_poly.pdbx_seq_one_letter_code
_entity_poly.pdbx_strand_id
1 'polypeptide(L)' 'MQHYPGFLDVHHILGVEKGDRVWNCVALCPNCHRDARHSPDADGLNSQLLASAEQFQSSRTRD' A
#
# COMPACT_ATOMS: atom_id res chain seq x y z
N MET A 1 12.73 -2.89 -16.40
CA MET A 1 12.23 -2.27 -15.16
C MET A 1 12.59 -0.79 -15.21
N GLN A 2 11.61 0.12 -15.23
CA GLN A 2 11.89 1.56 -15.10
C GLN A 2 12.35 1.84 -13.66
N HIS A 3 13.41 2.63 -13.51
CA HIS A 3 13.98 2.99 -12.21
C HIS A 3 13.46 4.38 -11.82
N TYR A 4 12.84 4.51 -10.65
CA TYR A 4 12.26 5.76 -10.14
C TYR A 4 13.05 6.24 -8.91
N PRO A 5 14.22 6.88 -9.07
CA PRO A 5 15.01 7.32 -7.93
C PRO A 5 14.25 8.37 -7.13
N GLY A 6 13.87 8.02 -5.90
CA GLY A 6 13.23 8.93 -4.94
C GLY A 6 11.77 9.27 -5.21
N PHE A 7 11.12 8.67 -6.22
CA PHE A 7 9.70 8.90 -6.50
C PHE A 7 8.87 7.66 -6.16
N LEU A 8 8.05 7.78 -5.12
CA LEU A 8 7.08 6.78 -4.68
C LEU A 8 5.72 7.45 -4.45
N ASP A 9 4.66 6.74 -4.80
CA ASP A 9 3.27 7.13 -4.53
C ASP A 9 2.78 6.44 -3.25
N VAL A 10 1.91 7.11 -2.50
CA VAL A 10 1.19 6.50 -1.39
C VAL A 10 -0.02 5.75 -1.91
N HIS A 11 -0.17 4.50 -1.49
CA HIS A 11 -1.28 3.63 -1.84
C HIS A 11 -2.09 3.22 -0.60
N HIS A 12 -3.41 3.41 -0.64
CA HIS A 12 -4.36 3.00 0.40
C HIS A 12 -4.85 1.57 0.15
N ILE A 13 -4.34 0.61 0.93
CA ILE A 13 -4.53 -0.83 0.71
C ILE A 13 -6.00 -1.24 0.93
N LEU A 14 -6.63 -0.74 2.00
CA LEU A 14 -8.02 -1.02 2.36
C LEU A 14 -8.98 0.09 1.94
N GLY A 15 -8.57 0.93 0.97
CA GLY A 15 -9.36 2.06 0.50
C GLY A 15 -9.15 3.35 1.30
N VAL A 16 -9.54 4.47 0.68
CA VAL A 16 -9.36 5.84 1.20
C VAL A 16 -10.27 6.14 2.39
N GLU A 17 -11.38 5.40 2.53
CA GLU A 17 -12.33 5.51 3.63
C GLU A 17 -11.73 5.11 4.98
N LYS A 18 -10.64 4.33 4.98
CA LYS A 18 -9.85 4.01 6.17
C LYS A 18 -8.82 5.08 6.51
N GLY A 19 -8.70 6.12 5.69
CA GLY A 19 -7.84 7.28 5.88
C GLY A 19 -6.34 7.02 5.72
N ASP A 20 -5.56 8.07 5.95
CA ASP A 20 -4.10 8.09 5.83
C ASP A 20 -3.43 7.50 7.09
N ARG A 21 -3.66 6.21 7.32
CA ARG A 21 -3.12 5.50 8.48
C ARG A 21 -1.90 4.68 8.08
N VAL A 22 -0.86 4.65 8.93
CA VAL A 22 0.37 3.90 8.65
C VAL A 22 0.15 2.39 8.47
N TRP A 23 -0.92 1.83 9.06
CA TRP A 23 -1.33 0.44 8.89
C TRP A 23 -2.18 0.20 7.62
N ASN A 24 -2.55 1.26 6.89
CA ASN A 24 -3.36 1.23 5.67
C ASN A 24 -2.62 1.79 4.44
N CYS A 25 -1.47 2.43 4.63
CA CYS A 25 -0.75 3.13 3.57
C CYS A 25 0.64 2.54 3.34
N VAL A 26 1.02 2.34 2.08
CA VAL A 26 2.37 1.90 1.67
C VAL A 26 2.91 2.78 0.56
N ALA A 27 4.22 2.99 0.54
CA ALA A 27 4.91 3.70 -0.53
C ALA A 27 5.29 2.72 -1.65
N LEU A 28 4.81 2.97 -2.87
CA LEU A 28 5.03 2.12 -4.04
C LEU A 28 5.63 2.92 -5.19
N CYS A 29 6.46 2.30 -6.01
CA CYS A 29 6.83 2.92 -7.29
C CYS A 29 5.61 2.94 -8.23
N PRO A 30 5.61 3.79 -9.28
CA PRO A 30 4.46 3.92 -10.18
C PRO A 30 3.99 2.62 -10.82
N ASN A 31 4.91 1.69 -11.12
CA ASN A 31 4.55 0.39 -11.69
C ASN A 31 3.87 -0.51 -10.66
N CYS A 32 4.43 -0.62 -9.45
CA CYS A 32 3.82 -1.40 -8.37
C CYS A 32 2.47 -0.81 -7.95
N HIS A 33 2.33 0.51 -7.97
CA HIS A 33 1.06 1.18 -7.69
C HIS A 33 -0.01 0.85 -8.74
N ARG A 34 0.37 0.84 -10.03
CA ARG A 34 -0.50 0.39 -11.12
C ARG A 34 -0.91 -1.08 -10.95
N ASP A 35 0.03 -1.96 -10.63
CA ASP A 35 -0.24 -3.39 -10.48
C ASP A 35 -1.17 -3.67 -9.30
N ALA A 36 -0.96 -3.01 -8.16
CA ALA A 36 -1.85 -3.08 -7.01
C ALA A 36 -3.29 -2.60 -7.31
N ARG A 37 -3.49 -1.83 -8.39
CA ARG A 37 -4.80 -1.32 -8.80
C ARG A 37 -5.45 -2.12 -9.93
N HIS A 38 -4.65 -2.66 -10.84
CA HIS A 38 -5.14 -3.10 -12.16
C HIS A 38 -4.65 -4.48 -12.60
N SER A 39 -3.70 -5.09 -11.89
CA SER A 39 -3.25 -6.45 -12.19
C SER A 39 -4.39 -7.46 -12.02
N PRO A 40 -4.44 -8.55 -12.80
CA PRO A 40 -5.31 -9.69 -12.50
C PRO A 40 -5.09 -10.28 -11.10
N ASP A 41 -3.89 -10.10 -10.53
CA ASP A 41 -3.53 -10.53 -9.18
C ASP A 41 -3.48 -9.35 -8.18
N ALA A 42 -4.25 -8.28 -8.43
CA ALA A 42 -4.29 -7.13 -7.54
C ALA A 42 -4.67 -7.52 -6.10
N ASP A 43 -5.62 -8.45 -5.92
CA ASP A 43 -6.04 -8.90 -4.58
C ASP A 43 -4.92 -9.64 -3.84
N GLY A 44 -4.15 -10.48 -4.55
CA GLY A 44 -3.00 -11.18 -3.98
C GLY A 44 -1.87 -10.23 -3.60
N LEU A 45 -1.59 -9.23 -4.46
CA LEU A 45 -0.64 -8.16 -4.17
C LEU A 45 -1.06 -7.33 -2.95
N ASN A 46 -2.32 -6.89 -2.90
CA ASN A 46 -2.83 -6.09 -1.78
C ASN A 46 -2.81 -6.88 -0.47
N SER A 47 -3.04 -8.19 -0.50
CA SER A 47 -2.92 -9.06 0.67
C SER A 47 -1.49 -9.10 1.22
N GLN A 48 -0.48 -9.15 0.35
CA GLN A 48 0.94 -9.11 0.75
C GLN A 48 1.36 -7.73 1.27
N LEU A 49 0.88 -6.66 0.63
CA LEU A 49 1.10 -5.28 1.09
C LEU A 49 0.47 -5.05 2.45
N LEU A 50 -0.75 -5.57 2.67
CA LEU A 50 -1.43 -5.48 3.95
C LEU A 50 -0.61 -6.16 5.04
N ALA A 51 -0.20 -7.43 4.84
CA ALA A 51 0.64 -8.16 5.79
C ALA A 51 1.95 -7.40 6.13
N SER A 52 2.53 -6.70 5.16
CA SER A 52 3.71 -5.85 5.39
C SER A 52 3.41 -4.60 6.22
N ALA A 53 2.21 -4.03 6.08
CA ALA A 53 1.74 -2.88 6.87
C ALA A 53 1.22 -3.28 8.26
N GLU A 54 0.84 -4.56 8.47
CA GLU A 54 0.27 -5.05 9.74
C GLU A 54 1.22 -4.89 10.93
N GLN A 55 2.54 -4.89 10.69
CA GLN A 55 3.53 -4.64 11.73
C GLN A 55 3.38 -3.26 12.41
N PHE A 56 2.67 -2.33 11.77
CA PHE A 56 2.36 -1.00 12.30
C PHE A 56 0.97 -0.92 12.96
N GLN A 57 0.24 -2.04 13.12
CA GLN A 57 -1.09 -2.07 13.74
C GLN A 57 -1.14 -1.52 15.17
N SER A 58 -0.01 -1.50 15.90
CA SER A 58 0.04 -0.90 17.24
C SER A 58 -0.28 0.61 17.26
N SER A 59 -0.23 1.28 16.10
CA SER A 59 -0.71 2.66 15.96
C SER A 59 -2.24 2.76 15.81
N ARG A 60 -2.94 1.65 15.50
CA ARG A 60 -4.40 1.61 15.27
C ARG A 60 -5.22 1.78 16.55
N THR A 61 -4.64 1.49 17.71
CA THR A 61 -5.25 1.68 19.04
C THR A 61 -5.00 3.07 19.63
N ARG A 62 -4.27 3.94 18.94
CA ARG A 62 -3.97 5.32 19.37
C ARG A 62 -4.88 6.38 18.72
N ASP A 63 -5.84 5.94 17.92
CA ASP A 63 -6.81 6.76 17.19
C ASP A 63 -8.19 6.77 17.86
#